data_AF-A0A817Y458-F1
#
_entry.id   AF-A0A817Y458-F1
#
_cell.length_a   1.000
_cell.length_b   1.000
_cell.length_c   1.000
_cell.angle_alpha   90.00
_cell.angle_beta   90.00
_cell.angle_gamma   90.00
#
_symmetry.space_group_name_H-M   'P 1'
#
loop_
_entity.id
_entity.type
_entity.pdbx_description
1 polymer ?
#
loop_
_entity_poly.entity_id
_entity_poly.type
_entity_poly.pdbx_seq_one_letter_code
_entity_poly.pdbx_strand_id
1 'polypeptide(L)' 'MIPSSSNLQQTTRKKRKLNGQQRDEATVREKHRMLKLNKAYSQLRLVLPVENKCKLSRIETLRTAVNYIHILNQLLES' A
#
# COMPACT_ATOMS: atom_id res chain seq x y z
N MET A 1 -30.77 28.95 -50.08
CA MET A 1 -29.74 27.90 -50.24
C MET A 1 -28.41 28.54 -49.82
N ILE A 2 -27.59 28.11 -48.87
CA ILE A 2 -27.42 26.95 -47.96
C ILE A 2 -26.58 27.48 -46.76
N PRO A 3 -26.56 26.82 -45.59
CA PRO A 3 -26.55 27.43 -44.26
C PRO A 3 -25.19 27.41 -43.54
N SER A 4 -25.23 27.91 -42.29
CA SER A 4 -24.39 27.48 -41.15
C SER A 4 -23.04 28.15 -40.93
N SER A 5 -22.90 28.74 -39.74
CA SER A 5 -21.72 28.54 -38.90
C SER A 5 -22.15 28.66 -37.42
N SER A 6 -22.61 27.51 -36.93
CA SER A 6 -22.43 26.98 -35.58
C SER A 6 -21.95 27.95 -34.51
N ASN A 7 -22.88 28.26 -33.60
CA ASN A 7 -22.62 28.68 -32.23
C ASN A 7 -21.56 27.75 -31.61
N LEU A 8 -20.31 28.23 -31.52
CA LEU A 8 -19.23 27.55 -30.81
C LEU A 8 -19.65 27.48 -29.35
N GLN A 9 -20.23 26.35 -28.95
CA GLN A 9 -20.40 26.00 -27.55
C GLN A 9 -19.02 26.09 -26.92
N GLN A 10 -18.80 27.19 -26.20
CA GLN A 10 -17.62 27.43 -25.42
C GLN A 10 -17.72 26.46 -24.24
N THR A 11 -17.36 25.20 -24.49
CA THR A 11 -17.15 24.22 -23.42
C THR A 11 -15.96 24.74 -22.64
N THR A 12 -16.21 25.56 -21.62
CA THR A 12 -15.19 25.91 -20.64
C THR A 12 -14.80 24.59 -19.98
N ARG A 13 -13.77 23.92 -20.50
CA ARG A 13 -13.06 22.87 -19.79
C ARG A 13 -12.45 23.55 -18.57
N LYS A 14 -13.25 23.69 -17.50
CA LYS A 14 -12.77 24.03 -16.16
C LYS A 14 -11.72 22.96 -15.86
N LYS A 15 -10.44 23.31 -16.02
CA LYS A 15 -9.32 22.49 -15.52
C LYS A 15 -9.67 22.18 -14.07
N ARG A 16 -9.97 20.92 -13.75
CA ARG A 16 -10.23 20.50 -12.38
C ARG A 16 -9.00 20.90 -11.58
N LYS A 17 -9.05 21.99 -10.81
CA LYS A 17 -8.02 22.29 -9.83
C LYS A 17 -8.05 21.09 -8.88
N LEU A 18 -7.02 20.26 -8.92
CA LEU A 18 -6.80 19.25 -7.89
C LEU A 18 -6.74 19.99 -6.57
N ASN A 19 -7.78 19.88 -5.74
CA ASN A 19 -7.81 20.51 -4.43
C ASN A 19 -6.65 19.96 -3.62
N GLY A 20 -5.69 20.81 -3.24
CA GLY A 20 -4.54 20.42 -2.42
C GLY A 20 -4.99 19.67 -1.16
N GLN A 21 -6.08 20.14 -0.54
CA GLN A 21 -6.72 19.50 0.61
C GLN A 21 -7.09 18.02 0.35
N GLN A 22 -7.65 17.69 -0.82
CA GLN A 22 -7.98 16.30 -1.15
C GLN A 22 -6.74 15.41 -1.31
N ARG A 23 -5.63 15.98 -1.82
CA ARG A 23 -4.34 15.28 -1.93
C ARG A 23 -3.74 15.04 -0.55
N ASP A 24 -3.82 16.02 0.33
CA ASP A 24 -3.30 15.93 1.70
C ASP A 24 -4.10 14.88 2.51
N GLU A 25 -5.43 14.91 2.43
CA GLU A 25 -6.29 13.90 3.03
C GLU A 25 -5.99 12.49 2.49
N ALA A 26 -5.78 12.35 1.18
CA ALA A 26 -5.39 11.07 0.57
C ALA A 26 -4.04 10.57 1.09
N THR A 27 -3.06 11.47 1.26
CA THR A 27 -1.74 11.15 1.81
C THR A 27 -1.84 10.68 3.26
N VAL A 28 -2.66 11.36 4.07
CA VAL A 28 -2.94 10.96 5.45
C VAL A 28 -3.58 9.57 5.51
N ARG A 29 -4.57 9.28 4.65
CA ARG A 29 -5.18 7.95 4.55
C ARG A 29 -4.16 6.88 4.21
N GLU A 30 -3.29 7.12 3.23
CA GLU A 30 -2.27 6.15 2.83
C GLU A 30 -1.22 5.95 3.94
N LYS A 31 -0.82 7.01 4.64
CA LYS A 31 0.05 6.91 5.82
C LYS A 31 -0.56 5.99 6.88
N HIS A 32 -1.85 6.16 7.20
CA HIS A 32 -2.54 5.27 8.15
C HIS A 32 -2.60 3.82 7.67
N ARG A 33 -2.88 3.59 6.38
CA ARG A 33 -2.85 2.25 5.79
C ARG A 33 -1.48 1.60 5.94
N MET A 34 -0.40 2.35 5.65
CA MET A 34 0.98 1.89 5.82
C MET A 34 1.38 1.65 7.27
N LEU A 35 0.91 2.48 8.21
CA LEU A 35 1.13 2.24 9.65
C LEU A 35 0.52 0.90 10.09
N LYS A 36 -0.73 0.62 9.67
CA LYS A 36 -1.38 -0.67 9.96
C LYS A 36 -0.58 -1.85 9.40
N LEU A 37 -0.12 -1.75 8.15
CA LEU A 37 0.71 -2.78 7.53
C LEU A 37 2.02 -2.98 8.29
N ASN A 38 2.73 -1.90 8.59
CA ASN A 38 4.01 -1.96 9.29
C ASN A 38 3.85 -2.55 10.71
N LYS A 39 2.76 -2.24 11.42
CA LYS A 39 2.44 -2.84 12.72
C LYS A 39 2.30 -4.37 12.61
N ALA A 40 1.58 -4.86 11.59
CA ALA A 40 1.44 -6.30 11.35
C ALA A 40 2.80 -6.97 11.04
N TYR A 41 3.65 -6.32 10.24
CA TYR A 41 5.02 -6.80 9.99
C TYR A 41 5.86 -6.84 11.27
N SER A 42 5.75 -5.86 12.15
CA SER A 42 6.44 -5.87 13.44
C SER A 42 5.95 -7.02 14.34
N GLN A 43 4.64 -7.26 14.39
CA GLN A 43 4.08 -8.39 15.14
C GLN A 43 4.55 -9.74 14.60
N LEU A 44 4.59 -9.89 13.27
CA LEU A 44 5.13 -11.10 12.64
C LEU A 44 6.59 -11.32 13.05
N ARG A 45 7.45 -10.29 13.02
CA ARG A 45 8.85 -10.42 13.41
C ARG A 45 9.09 -10.88 14.85
N LEU A 46 8.15 -10.59 15.77
CA LEU A 46 8.27 -11.03 17.16
C LEU A 46 8.15 -12.54 17.34
N VAL A 47 7.45 -13.22 16.42
CA VAL A 47 7.25 -14.67 16.47
C VAL A 47 8.18 -15.43 15.54
N LEU A 48 8.96 -14.74 14.70
CA LEU A 48 9.92 -15.39 13.83
C LEU A 48 11.18 -15.74 14.62
N PRO A 49 11.81 -16.90 14.32
CA PRO A 49 13.09 -17.28 14.92
C PRO A 49 14.22 -16.46 14.28
N VAL A 50 14.34 -15.19 14.68
CA VAL A 50 15.40 -14.28 14.23
C VAL A 50 16.14 -13.66 15.40
N GLU A 51 17.44 -13.44 15.22
CA GLU A 51 18.24 -12.78 16.24
C GLU A 51 17.74 -11.36 16.47
N ASN A 52 17.32 -11.06 17.70
CA ASN A 52 16.61 -9.84 18.14
C ASN A 52 17.30 -8.49 17.81
N LYS A 53 18.49 -8.51 17.23
CA LYS A 53 19.29 -7.32 16.90
C LYS A 53 19.20 -6.90 15.43
N CYS A 54 18.71 -7.75 14.52
CA CYS A 54 18.67 -7.44 13.09
C CYS A 54 17.27 -7.06 12.60
N LYS A 55 17.14 -5.84 12.07
CA LYS A 55 15.91 -5.39 11.41
C LYS A 55 15.76 -6.10 10.06
N LEU A 56 14.90 -7.12 10.00
CA LEU A 56 14.56 -7.79 8.74
C LEU A 56 13.84 -6.86 7.76
N SER A 57 14.28 -6.87 6.50
CA SER A 57 13.52 -6.27 5.39
C SER A 57 12.16 -6.97 5.22
N ARG A 58 11.25 -6.36 4.43
CA ARG A 58 9.93 -6.95 4.16
C ARG A 58 10.05 -8.31 3.48
N ILE A 59 10.92 -8.43 2.49
CA ILE A 59 11.11 -9.68 1.74
C ILE A 59 11.71 -10.77 2.63
N GLU A 60 12.70 -10.44 3.46
CA GLU A 60 13.29 -11.38 4.42
C GLU A 60 12.25 -11.84 5.43
N THR A 61 11.46 -10.90 5.99
CA THR A 61 10.39 -11.23 6.96
C THR A 61 9.42 -12.26 6.36
N LEU A 62 9.00 -12.08 5.10
CA LEU A 62 8.08 -13.00 4.44
C LEU A 62 8.75 -14.36 4.17
N ARG A 63 9.98 -14.37 3.66
CA ARG A 63 10.73 -15.61 3.39
C ARG A 63 10.95 -16.43 4.67
N THR A 64 11.38 -15.78 5.75
CA THR A 64 11.57 -16.41 7.06
C THR A 64 10.25 -16.95 7.60
N ALA A 65 9.14 -16.23 7.46
CA ALA A 65 7.83 -16.71 7.91
C ALA A 65 7.38 -17.98 7.20
N VAL A 66 7.50 -18.03 5.86
CA VAL A 66 7.15 -19.23 5.08
C VAL A 66 8.01 -20.42 5.49
N ASN A 67 9.32 -20.22 5.61
CA ASN A 67 10.24 -21.27 6.03
C ASN A 67 9.94 -21.75 7.47
N TYR A 68 9.60 -20.84 8.37
CA TYR A 68 9.31 -21.19 9.75
C TYR A 68 8.05 -22.04 9.87
N ILE A 69 6.96 -21.71 9.15
CA ILE A 69 5.76 -22.55 9.08
C ILE A 69 6.11 -23.95 8.58
N HIS A 70 6.95 -24.07 7.54
CA HIS A 70 7.36 -25.36 7.00
C HIS A 70 8.16 -26.21 8.01
N ILE A 71 9.08 -25.60 8.75
CA ILE A 71 9.84 -26.29 9.81
C ILE A 71 8.91 -26.76 10.92
N LEU A 72 7.98 -25.90 11.38
CA LEU A 72 7.02 -26.28 12.42
C LEU A 72 6.15 -27.45 12.00
N ASN A 73 5.70 -27.51 10.75
CA ASN A 73 4.95 -28.66 10.24
C ASN A 73 5.78 -29.95 10.24
N GLN A 74 7.03 -29.90 9.78
CA GLN A 74 7.92 -31.07 9.80
C GLN A 74 8.16 -31.60 11.21
N LEU A 75 8.33 -30.71 12.20
CA LEU A 75 8.50 -31.08 13.61
C LEU A 75 7.27 -31.75 14.23
N LEU A 76 6.08 -31.50 13.68
CA LEU A 76 4.84 -32.11 14.17
C LEU A 76 4.55 -33.46 13.50
N GLU A 77 5.14 -33.72 12.34
CA GLU A 77 4.98 -34.97 11.57
C GLU A 77 6.03 -36.03 11.93
N SER A 78 7.07 -35.67 12.69
CA SER A 78 8.13 -36.53 13.22
C SER A 78 7.81 -37.09 14.61
#